data_AF-A0A4P5SIQ9-F1
#
_entry.id   AF-A0A4P5SIQ9-F1
#
_cell.length_a   1.000
_cell.length_b   1.000
_cell.length_c   1.000
_cell.angle_alpha   90.00
_cell.angle_beta   90.00
_cell.angle_gamma   90.00
#
_symmetry.space_group_name_H-M   'P 1'
#
loop_
_entity.id
_entity.type
_entity.pdbx_description
1 polymer ?
#
loop_
_entity_poly.entity_id
_entity_poly.type
_entity_poly.pdbx_seq_one_letter_code
_entity_poly.pdbx_strand_id
1 'polypeptide(L)'
;MSLTTLVGVFATCTSIAFIWPQVFRVYIKDSTEGISPQSFLQGCCGSTMWTIYGLNKPETQVTVSNGALVVAIVLILFVCIKHKQIVWWIPVVALGVVSIFGFFIANYSITLMGWCTVAIGAPAIIPQVVRVYRTEHLYGVSAPMYALLFVCCVTWFIYGAMINDWFVAIPNVVGTSGSLYIWIRAVQSHKKFAAPVEAPTS
;
A
#
# COMPACT_ATOMS: atom_id res chain seq x y z
N MET A 1 16.89 16.08 -15.95
CA MET A 1 15.71 15.33 -15.45
C MET A 1 14.63 16.35 -15.09
N SER A 2 13.38 16.16 -15.51
CA SER A 2 12.31 17.12 -15.18
C SER A 2 11.89 16.99 -13.71
N LEU A 3 11.27 18.04 -13.16
CA LEU A 3 10.73 18.02 -11.80
C LEU A 3 9.69 16.90 -11.65
N THR A 4 8.84 16.68 -12.66
CA THR A 4 7.84 15.60 -12.67
C THR A 4 8.51 14.22 -12.54
N THR A 5 9.61 13.98 -13.26
CA THR A 5 10.36 12.72 -13.16
C THR A 5 10.97 12.57 -11.76
N LEU A 6 11.55 13.63 -11.19
CA LEU A 6 12.10 13.61 -9.83
C LEU A 6 11.03 13.23 -8.79
N VAL A 7 9.88 13.90 -8.83
CA VAL A 7 8.76 13.63 -7.91
C VAL A 7 8.23 12.21 -8.08
N GLY A 8 8.09 11.74 -9.33
CA GLY A 8 7.64 10.37 -9.60
C GLY A 8 8.63 9.30 -9.14
N VAL A 9 9.93 9.51 -9.33
CA VAL A 9 10.96 8.62 -8.78
C VAL A 9 10.91 8.60 -7.25
N PHE A 10 10.74 9.76 -6.61
CA PHE A 10 10.59 9.85 -5.16
C PHE A 10 9.33 9.11 -4.66
N ALA A 11 8.20 9.23 -5.38
CA ALA A 11 6.97 8.50 -5.09
C ALA A 11 7.16 6.96 -5.19
N THR A 12 7.87 6.52 -6.23
CA THR A 12 8.25 5.11 -6.42
C THR A 12 9.15 4.63 -5.27
N CYS A 13 10.17 5.39 -4.90
CA CYS A 13 11.09 5.04 -3.80
C CYS A 13 10.37 4.92 -2.46
N THR A 14 9.46 5.84 -2.15
CA THR A 14 8.66 5.80 -0.90
C THR A 14 7.70 4.61 -0.87
N SER A 15 7.11 4.24 -2.02
CA SER A 15 6.28 3.03 -2.17
C SER A 15 7.08 1.76 -1.90
N ILE A 16 8.31 1.70 -2.40
CA ILE A 16 9.25 0.59 -2.16
C ILE A 16 9.63 0.54 -0.68
N ALA A 17 10.05 1.67 -0.10
CA ALA A 17 10.44 1.76 1.30
C ALA A 17 9.31 1.34 2.25
N PHE A 18 8.05 1.54 1.86
CA PHE A 18 6.88 1.14 2.63
C PHE A 18 6.71 -0.39 2.72
N ILE A 19 6.82 -1.13 1.60
CA ILE A 19 6.48 -2.57 1.59
C ILE A 19 7.67 -3.50 1.82
N TRP A 20 8.86 -3.16 1.33
CA TRP A 20 10.01 -4.06 1.31
C TRP A 20 10.55 -4.45 2.70
N PRO A 21 10.49 -3.60 3.74
CA PRO A 21 10.79 -4.04 5.11
C PRO A 21 9.95 -5.25 5.56
N GLN A 22 8.69 -5.33 5.12
CA GLN A 22 7.83 -6.46 5.43
C GLN A 22 8.26 -7.74 4.68
N VAL A 23 8.72 -7.61 3.43
CA VAL A 23 9.33 -8.74 2.69
C VAL A 23 10.54 -9.27 3.46
N PHE A 24 11.47 -8.41 3.86
CA PHE A 24 12.63 -8.83 4.64
C PHE A 24 12.22 -9.48 5.96
N ARG A 25 11.24 -8.90 6.67
CA ARG A 25 10.75 -9.47 7.93
C ARG A 25 10.25 -10.90 7.76
N VAL A 26 9.42 -11.20 6.75
CA VAL A 26 8.84 -12.54 6.59
C VAL A 26 9.88 -13.60 6.25
N TYR A 27 10.88 -13.27 5.45
CA TYR A 27 11.94 -14.21 5.08
C TYR A 27 12.99 -14.37 6.17
N ILE A 28 13.39 -13.28 6.84
CA ILE A 28 14.43 -13.33 7.89
C ILE A 28 13.89 -13.98 9.17
N LYS A 29 12.65 -13.66 9.55
CA LYS A 29 12.04 -14.20 10.78
C LYS A 29 11.32 -15.53 10.56
N ASP A 30 11.23 -15.99 9.30
CA ASP A 30 10.41 -17.15 8.87
C ASP A 30 9.05 -17.18 9.58
N SER A 31 8.37 -16.02 9.63
CA SER A 31 7.13 -15.84 10.38
C SER A 31 6.14 -14.97 9.63
N THR A 32 4.89 -15.40 9.64
CA THR A 32 3.73 -14.69 9.09
C THR A 32 2.84 -14.10 10.17
N GLU A 33 3.34 -13.99 11.41
CA GLU A 33 2.59 -13.45 12.53
C GLU A 33 2.17 -11.98 12.29
N GLY A 34 0.86 -11.73 12.43
CA GLY A 34 0.26 -10.41 12.20
C GLY A 34 0.02 -10.07 10.73
N ILE A 35 0.23 -11.03 9.80
CA ILE A 35 -0.04 -10.86 8.38
C ILE A 35 -1.43 -11.41 8.06
N SER A 36 -2.23 -10.63 7.32
CA SER A 36 -3.50 -11.05 6.74
C SER A 36 -3.32 -11.39 5.25
N PRO A 37 -3.22 -12.67 4.86
CA PRO A 37 -3.02 -13.06 3.46
C PRO A 37 -4.08 -12.48 2.53
N GLN A 38 -5.33 -12.37 2.98
CA GLN A 38 -6.44 -11.83 2.20
C GLN A 38 -6.25 -10.35 1.92
N SER A 39 -5.79 -9.56 2.91
CA SER A 39 -5.52 -8.14 2.73
C SER A 39 -4.33 -7.92 1.79
N PHE A 40 -3.27 -8.73 1.92
CA PHE A 40 -2.16 -8.70 0.97
C PHE A 40 -2.60 -9.11 -0.43
N LEU A 41 -3.46 -10.13 -0.58
CA LEU A 41 -3.98 -10.53 -1.88
C LEU A 41 -4.85 -9.44 -2.53
N GLN A 42 -5.71 -8.76 -1.77
CA GLN A 42 -6.46 -7.60 -2.25
C GLN A 42 -5.50 -6.50 -2.73
N GLY A 43 -4.46 -6.19 -1.94
CA GLY A 43 -3.41 -5.25 -2.33
C GLY A 43 -2.71 -5.66 -3.61
N CYS A 44 -2.39 -6.95 -3.76
CA CYS A 44 -1.78 -7.50 -4.97
C CYS A 44 -2.66 -7.27 -6.20
N CYS A 45 -3.96 -7.58 -6.10
CA CYS A 45 -4.93 -7.37 -7.17
C CYS A 45 -5.03 -5.88 -7.55
N GLY A 46 -5.09 -5.00 -6.54
CA GLY A 46 -5.11 -3.55 -6.76
C GLY A 46 -3.85 -3.03 -7.44
N SER A 47 -2.66 -3.47 -7.00
CA SER A 47 -1.39 -3.09 -7.64
C SER A 47 -1.27 -3.66 -9.05
N THR A 48 -1.77 -4.86 -9.33
CA THR A 48 -1.84 -5.39 -10.71
C THR A 48 -2.70 -4.51 -11.61
N MET A 49 -3.87 -4.06 -11.14
CA MET A 49 -4.72 -3.11 -11.88
C MET A 49 -3.97 -1.80 -12.15
N TRP A 50 -3.28 -1.24 -11.16
CA TRP A 50 -2.47 -0.03 -11.33
C TRP A 50 -1.30 -0.22 -12.31
N THR A 51 -0.64 -1.38 -12.30
CA THR A 51 0.41 -1.69 -13.28
C THR A 51 -0.16 -1.72 -14.69
N ILE A 52 -1.31 -2.36 -14.91
CA ILE A 52 -1.98 -2.39 -16.22
C ILE A 52 -2.41 -0.98 -16.64
N TYR A 53 -2.97 -0.20 -15.72
CA TYR A 53 -3.33 1.20 -15.98
C TYR A 53 -2.12 2.03 -16.42
N GLY A 54 -1.00 1.94 -15.70
CA GLY A 54 0.25 2.62 -16.04
C GLY A 54 0.80 2.22 -17.40
N LEU A 55 0.77 0.93 -17.75
CA LEU A 55 1.21 0.43 -19.05
C LEU A 55 0.37 0.99 -20.21
N ASN A 56 -0.95 1.10 -20.02
CA ASN A 56 -1.87 1.58 -21.06
C ASN A 56 -1.96 3.10 -21.16
N LYS A 57 -1.63 3.84 -20.09
CA LYS A 57 -1.50 5.31 -20.08
C LYS A 57 -0.05 5.80 -20.31
N PRO A 58 0.81 4.95 -20.86
CA PRO A 58 2.28 5.04 -20.76
C PRO A 58 2.91 5.81 -19.57
N GLU A 59 2.42 5.61 -18.34
CA GLU A 59 2.96 6.25 -17.13
C GLU A 59 4.01 5.37 -16.45
N THR A 60 5.29 5.62 -16.75
CA THR A 60 6.43 4.80 -16.29
C THR A 60 6.46 4.65 -14.76
N GLN A 61 6.27 5.74 -14.01
CA GLN A 61 6.40 5.70 -12.55
C GLN A 61 5.25 4.92 -11.90
N VAL A 62 4.02 5.09 -12.40
CA VAL A 62 2.86 4.32 -11.94
C VAL A 62 3.08 2.82 -12.19
N THR A 63 3.61 2.48 -13.37
CA THR A 63 3.92 1.10 -13.77
C THR A 63 4.99 0.48 -12.88
N VAL A 64 6.15 1.14 -12.75
CA VAL A 64 7.30 0.62 -12.00
C VAL A 64 6.98 0.48 -10.52
N SER A 65 6.36 1.49 -9.92
CA SER A 65 6.00 1.44 -8.50
C SER A 65 5.05 0.29 -8.20
N ASN A 66 3.95 0.17 -8.95
CA ASN A 66 2.97 -0.88 -8.70
C ASN A 66 3.47 -2.27 -9.11
N GLY A 67 4.29 -2.37 -10.15
CA GLY A 67 4.97 -3.62 -10.50
C GLY A 67 5.88 -4.10 -9.36
N ALA A 68 6.65 -3.18 -8.75
CA ALA A 68 7.47 -3.50 -7.58
C ALA A 68 6.62 -3.90 -6.36
N LEU A 69 5.47 -3.26 -6.15
CA LEU A 69 4.51 -3.68 -5.11
C LEU A 69 3.97 -5.09 -5.36
N VAL A 70 3.56 -5.41 -6.59
CA VAL A 70 3.11 -6.76 -6.96
C VAL A 70 4.18 -7.80 -6.62
N VAL A 71 5.44 -7.57 -7.02
CA VAL A 71 6.55 -8.47 -6.71
C VAL A 71 6.72 -8.65 -5.20
N ALA A 72 6.77 -7.55 -4.44
CA ALA A 72 6.92 -7.59 -2.99
C ALA A 72 5.78 -8.37 -2.32
N ILE A 73 4.54 -8.14 -2.75
CA ILE A 73 3.35 -8.79 -2.17
C ILE A 73 3.30 -10.28 -2.56
N VAL A 74 3.65 -10.65 -3.79
CA VAL A 74 3.75 -12.06 -4.22
C VAL A 74 4.77 -12.82 -3.38
N LEU A 75 5.92 -12.21 -3.08
CA LEU A 75 6.93 -12.81 -2.19
C LEU A 75 6.37 -13.04 -0.77
N ILE A 76 5.60 -12.09 -0.23
CA ILE A 76 4.95 -12.26 1.07
C ILE A 76 3.88 -13.37 1.03
N LEU A 77 3.06 -13.39 -0.03
CA LEU A 77 2.02 -14.41 -0.22
C LEU A 77 2.63 -15.80 -0.40
N PHE A 78 3.80 -15.91 -1.03
CA PHE A 78 4.54 -17.16 -1.14
C PHE A 78 4.89 -17.74 0.24
N VAL A 79 5.40 -16.91 1.16
CA VAL A 79 5.67 -17.35 2.54
C VAL A 79 4.36 -17.70 3.27
N CYS A 80 3.27 -16.96 3.04
CA CYS A 80 1.96 -17.30 3.59
C CYS A 80 1.43 -18.66 3.10
N ILE A 81 1.68 -19.00 1.83
CA ILE A 81 1.36 -20.32 1.26
C ILE A 81 2.21 -21.40 1.92
N LYS A 82 3.53 -21.19 2.04
CA LYS A 82 4.46 -22.10 2.73
C LYS A 82 3.98 -22.40 4.16
N HIS A 83 3.46 -21.40 4.86
CA HIS A 83 2.92 -21.53 6.22
C HIS A 83 1.45 -21.95 6.28
N LYS A 84 0.85 -22.36 5.14
CA LYS A 84 -0.53 -22.85 5.04
C LYS A 84 -1.61 -21.86 5.50
N GLN A 85 -1.30 -20.55 5.48
CA GLN A 85 -2.24 -19.47 5.81
C GLN A 85 -3.22 -19.19 4.67
N ILE A 86 -2.83 -19.50 3.44
CA ILE A 86 -3.65 -19.40 2.23
C ILE A 86 -3.26 -20.52 1.26
N VAL A 87 -4.24 -21.08 0.55
CA VAL A 87 -3.96 -22.11 -0.47
C VAL A 87 -3.45 -21.46 -1.76
N TRP A 88 -2.43 -22.07 -2.37
CA TRP A 88 -1.66 -21.48 -3.46
C TRP A 88 -2.46 -21.11 -4.71
N TRP A 89 -3.54 -21.85 -5.01
CA TRP A 89 -4.34 -21.60 -6.21
C TRP A 89 -5.16 -20.31 -6.08
N ILE A 90 -5.49 -19.85 -4.87
CA ILE A 90 -6.29 -18.64 -4.67
C ILE A 90 -5.56 -17.40 -5.22
N PRO A 91 -4.29 -17.10 -4.83
CA PRO A 91 -3.56 -16.00 -5.43
C PRO A 91 -3.36 -16.12 -6.94
N VAL A 92 -3.11 -17.34 -7.44
CA VAL A 92 -2.91 -17.59 -8.88
C VAL A 92 -4.17 -17.28 -9.67
N VAL A 93 -5.32 -17.81 -9.25
CA VAL A 93 -6.61 -17.57 -9.91
C VAL A 93 -7.00 -16.10 -9.79
N ALA A 94 -6.84 -15.49 -8.61
CA ALA A 94 -7.15 -14.08 -8.41
C ALA A 94 -6.35 -13.16 -9.35
N LEU A 95 -5.02 -13.36 -9.43
CA LEU A 95 -4.18 -12.58 -10.32
C LEU A 95 -4.47 -12.86 -11.80
N GLY A 96 -4.77 -14.10 -12.17
CA GLY A 96 -5.18 -14.46 -13.53
C GLY A 96 -6.47 -13.74 -13.94
N VAL A 97 -7.51 -13.83 -13.12
CA VAL A 97 -8.81 -13.17 -13.36
C VAL A 97 -8.65 -11.66 -13.43
N VAL A 98 -7.96 -11.06 -12.46
CA VAL A 98 -7.72 -9.61 -12.41
C VAL A 98 -6.90 -9.13 -13.61
N SER A 99 -5.92 -9.90 -14.07
CA SER A 99 -5.14 -9.54 -15.24
C SER A 99 -5.98 -9.57 -16.51
N ILE A 100 -6.72 -10.66 -16.74
CA ILE A 100 -7.61 -10.80 -17.91
C ILE A 100 -8.64 -9.67 -17.93
N PHE A 101 -9.31 -9.45 -16.80
CA PHE A 101 -10.31 -8.40 -16.67
C PHE A 101 -9.72 -7.00 -16.82
N GLY A 102 -8.57 -6.75 -16.19
CA GLY A 102 -7.86 -5.47 -16.26
C GLY A 102 -7.42 -5.13 -17.68
N PHE A 103 -6.83 -6.08 -18.40
CA PHE A 103 -6.48 -5.87 -19.82
C PHE A 103 -7.72 -5.70 -20.70
N PHE A 104 -8.79 -6.47 -20.47
CA PHE A 104 -10.04 -6.30 -21.21
C PHE A 104 -10.61 -4.88 -21.04
N ILE A 105 -10.72 -4.38 -19.81
CA ILE A 105 -11.22 -3.02 -19.55
C ILE A 105 -10.25 -1.97 -20.08
N ALA A 106 -8.95 -2.13 -19.91
CA ALA A 106 -7.97 -1.15 -20.39
C ALA A 106 -8.04 -0.97 -21.92
N ASN A 107 -8.27 -2.05 -22.66
CA ASN A 107 -8.49 -2.00 -24.12
C ASN A 107 -9.84 -1.37 -24.48
N TYR A 108 -10.88 -1.54 -23.65
CA TYR A 108 -12.20 -0.98 -23.89
C TYR A 108 -12.27 0.52 -23.56
N SER A 109 -11.79 0.94 -22.39
CA SER A 109 -11.79 2.32 -21.92
C SER A 109 -10.80 2.53 -20.78
N ILE A 110 -9.78 3.35 -21.02
CA ILE A 110 -8.81 3.75 -19.99
C ILE A 110 -9.48 4.51 -18.84
N THR A 111 -10.56 5.26 -19.11
CA THR A 111 -11.34 5.97 -18.09
C THR A 111 -12.06 5.00 -17.16
N LEU A 112 -12.70 3.97 -17.71
CA LEU A 112 -13.35 2.93 -16.90
C LEU A 112 -12.31 2.16 -16.07
N MET A 113 -11.17 1.84 -16.65
CA MET A 113 -10.04 1.22 -15.94
C MET A 113 -9.59 2.08 -14.75
N GLY A 114 -9.44 3.39 -14.95
CA GLY A 114 -9.10 4.33 -13.89
C GLY A 114 -10.09 4.29 -12.74
N TRP A 115 -11.40 4.35 -13.02
CA TRP A 115 -12.45 4.25 -11.99
C TRP A 115 -12.42 2.91 -11.25
N CYS A 116 -12.30 1.79 -11.95
CA CYS A 116 -12.18 0.47 -11.32
C CYS A 116 -10.96 0.40 -10.40
N THR A 117 -9.84 0.97 -10.83
CA THR A 117 -8.59 0.96 -10.06
C THR A 117 -8.72 1.81 -8.79
N VAL A 118 -9.33 2.99 -8.88
CA VAL A 118 -9.64 3.85 -7.71
C VAL A 118 -10.62 3.15 -6.75
N ALA A 119 -11.66 2.50 -7.27
CA ALA A 119 -12.67 1.81 -6.46
C ALA A 119 -12.09 0.63 -5.67
N ILE A 120 -11.10 -0.08 -6.22
CA ILE A 120 -10.41 -1.19 -5.54
C ILE A 120 -9.40 -0.66 -4.53
N GLY A 121 -8.63 0.37 -4.89
CA GLY A 121 -7.50 0.86 -4.10
C GLY A 121 -7.86 1.81 -2.96
N ALA A 122 -8.71 2.80 -3.22
CA ALA A 122 -8.98 3.88 -2.25
C ALA A 122 -9.59 3.39 -0.92
N PRO A 123 -10.53 2.40 -0.91
CA PRO A 123 -11.11 1.93 0.35
C PRO A 123 -10.17 1.13 1.24
N ALA A 124 -8.98 0.73 0.77
CA ALA A 124 -8.09 -0.16 1.50
C ALA A 124 -7.64 0.38 2.87
N ILE A 125 -7.58 1.71 3.03
CA ILE A 125 -7.20 2.34 4.30
C ILE A 125 -8.36 2.45 5.31
N ILE A 126 -9.62 2.36 4.85
CA ILE A 126 -10.81 2.61 5.67
C ILE A 126 -10.93 1.63 6.84
N PRO A 127 -10.79 0.29 6.67
CA PRO A 127 -10.91 -0.63 7.80
C PRO A 127 -9.92 -0.33 8.93
N GLN A 128 -8.73 0.13 8.57
CA GLN A 128 -7.70 0.48 9.53
C GLN A 128 -7.97 1.80 10.24
N VAL A 129 -8.48 2.81 9.52
CA VAL A 129 -8.96 4.05 10.13
C VAL A 129 -10.06 3.76 11.15
N VAL A 130 -11.02 2.89 10.80
CA VAL A 130 -12.10 2.46 11.70
C VAL A 130 -11.55 1.74 12.93
N ARG A 131 -10.58 0.82 12.75
CA ARG A 131 -9.92 0.13 13.87
C ARG A 131 -9.25 1.13 14.82
N VAL A 132 -8.46 2.05 14.29
CA VAL A 132 -7.75 3.06 15.08
C VAL A 132 -8.71 4.02 15.78
N TYR A 133 -9.83 4.37 15.13
CA TYR A 133 -10.88 5.15 15.75
C TYR A 133 -11.48 4.44 16.98
N ARG A 134 -11.76 3.13 16.86
CA ARG A 134 -12.39 2.31 17.91
C ARG A 134 -11.44 1.81 19.01
N THR A 135 -10.12 1.90 18.82
CA THR A 135 -9.14 1.37 19.78
C THR A 135 -8.36 2.49 20.46
N GLU A 136 -8.32 2.47 21.79
CA GLU A 136 -7.55 3.46 22.58
C GLU A 136 -6.05 3.13 22.66
N HIS A 137 -5.71 1.86 22.90
CA HIS A 137 -4.33 1.39 23.04
C HIS A 137 -3.79 0.85 21.70
N LEU A 138 -2.83 1.57 21.10
CA LEU A 138 -2.36 1.32 19.73
C LEU A 138 -0.92 0.76 19.67
N TYR A 139 -0.51 -0.09 20.63
CA TYR A 139 0.85 -0.69 20.64
C TYR A 139 1.19 -1.46 19.35
N GLY A 140 0.21 -2.11 18.72
CA GLY A 140 0.40 -2.85 17.47
C GLY A 140 0.40 -1.99 16.20
N VAL A 141 0.21 -0.67 16.31
CA VAL A 141 0.16 0.25 15.16
C VAL A 141 1.45 1.04 15.08
N SER A 142 2.23 0.85 14.01
CA SER A 142 3.53 1.50 13.84
C SER A 142 3.41 2.95 13.37
N ALA A 143 3.74 3.91 14.24
CA ALA A 143 3.71 5.33 13.88
C ALA A 143 4.66 5.70 12.72
N PRO A 144 5.93 5.23 12.68
CA PRO A 144 6.84 5.51 11.56
C PRO A 144 6.31 4.99 10.22
N MET A 145 5.63 3.83 10.22
CA MET A 145 5.04 3.26 9.00
C MET A 145 3.94 4.14 8.42
N TYR A 146 3.05 4.69 9.27
CA TYR A 146 2.00 5.61 8.81
C TYR A 146 2.53 7.00 8.46
N ALA A 147 3.63 7.45 9.05
CA ALA A 147 4.34 8.64 8.61
C ALA A 147 4.91 8.45 7.18
N LEU A 148 5.52 7.29 6.91
CA LEU A 148 6.03 6.96 5.57
C LEU A 148 4.90 6.82 4.55
N LEU A 149 3.78 6.19 4.93
CA LEU A 149 2.58 6.10 4.09
C LEU A 149 2.01 7.48 3.78
N PHE A 150 1.99 8.39 4.77
CA PHE A 150 1.57 9.78 4.55
C PHE A 150 2.44 10.48 3.52
N VAL A 151 3.77 10.40 3.64
CA VAL A 151 4.70 10.99 2.66
C VAL A 151 4.50 10.36 1.28
N CYS A 152 4.32 9.05 1.21
CA CYS A 152 4.04 8.31 -0.01
C CYS A 152 2.77 8.84 -0.71
N CYS A 153 1.64 8.90 0.02
CA CYS A 153 0.37 9.39 -0.53
C CYS A 153 0.45 10.86 -0.95
N VAL A 154 1.05 11.73 -0.14
CA VAL A 154 1.26 13.15 -0.52
C VAL A 154 2.05 13.25 -1.81
N THR A 155 3.12 12.47 -1.95
CA THR A 155 3.96 12.51 -3.15
C THR A 155 3.21 12.00 -4.38
N TRP A 156 2.44 10.91 -4.25
CA TRP A 156 1.61 10.41 -5.36
C TRP A 156 0.47 11.36 -5.74
N PHE A 157 -0.11 12.07 -4.77
CA PHE A 157 -1.08 13.13 -5.04
C PHE A 157 -0.45 14.24 -5.89
N ILE A 158 0.72 14.74 -5.47
CA ILE A 158 1.47 15.77 -6.21
C ILE A 158 1.84 15.26 -7.60
N TYR A 159 2.40 14.04 -7.70
CA TYR A 159 2.77 13.44 -8.99
C TYR A 159 1.56 13.34 -9.93
N GLY A 160 0.44 12.79 -9.45
CA GLY A 160 -0.81 12.67 -10.21
C GLY A 160 -1.32 14.02 -10.71
N ALA A 161 -1.27 15.06 -9.87
CA ALA A 161 -1.62 16.42 -10.28
C ALA A 161 -0.68 16.95 -11.38
N MET A 162 0.63 16.71 -11.26
CA MET A 162 1.63 17.16 -12.25
C MET A 162 1.47 16.49 -13.62
N ILE A 163 1.04 15.23 -13.67
CA ILE A 163 0.74 14.53 -14.93
C ILE A 163 -0.72 14.73 -15.40
N ASN A 164 -1.48 15.61 -14.74
CA ASN A 164 -2.91 15.85 -14.99
C ASN A 164 -3.75 14.55 -14.96
N ASP A 165 -3.40 13.63 -14.07
CA ASP A 165 -4.11 12.37 -13.87
C ASP A 165 -4.84 12.36 -12.53
N TRP A 166 -6.14 12.63 -12.59
CA TRP A 166 -6.98 12.66 -11.40
C TRP A 166 -7.26 11.26 -10.85
N PHE A 167 -7.17 10.21 -11.66
CA PHE A 167 -7.26 8.84 -11.15
C PHE A 167 -6.08 8.52 -10.25
N VAL A 168 -4.87 9.00 -10.58
CA VAL A 168 -3.70 8.87 -9.71
C VAL A 168 -3.80 9.81 -8.51
N ALA A 169 -4.27 11.04 -8.69
CA ALA A 169 -4.29 12.03 -7.61
C ALA A 169 -5.35 11.77 -6.53
N ILE A 170 -6.62 11.58 -6.92
CA ILE A 170 -7.77 11.49 -5.99
C ILE A 170 -7.64 10.41 -4.90
N PRO A 171 -7.30 9.15 -5.19
CA PRO A 171 -7.21 8.11 -4.15
C PRO A 171 -6.14 8.45 -3.10
N ASN A 172 -5.13 9.23 -3.47
CA ASN A 172 -4.09 9.68 -2.56
C ASN A 172 -4.54 10.79 -1.61
N VAL A 173 -5.64 11.49 -1.88
CA VAL A 173 -6.28 12.38 -0.89
C VAL A 173 -6.87 11.56 0.26
N VAL A 174 -7.55 10.46 -0.06
CA VAL A 174 -8.08 9.50 0.93
C VAL A 174 -6.94 8.83 1.69
N GLY A 175 -5.90 8.40 0.97
CA GLY A 175 -4.69 7.83 1.58
C GLY A 175 -4.01 8.79 2.54
N THR A 176 -3.76 10.03 2.11
CA THR A 176 -3.11 11.09 2.91
C THR A 176 -3.89 11.40 4.19
N SER A 177 -5.21 11.59 4.10
CA SER A 177 -6.05 11.90 5.25
C SER A 177 -6.11 10.72 6.24
N GLY A 178 -6.31 9.50 5.73
CA GLY A 178 -6.34 8.29 6.55
C GLY A 178 -5.00 8.01 7.25
N SER A 179 -3.88 8.11 6.52
CA SER A 179 -2.56 7.84 7.07
C SER A 179 -2.13 8.89 8.08
N LEU A 180 -2.44 10.17 7.84
CA LEU A 180 -2.17 11.25 8.80
C LEU A 180 -2.92 11.04 10.11
N TYR A 181 -4.22 10.73 10.02
CA TYR A 181 -5.05 10.46 11.18
C TYR A 181 -4.50 9.29 12.01
N ILE A 182 -4.16 8.17 11.36
CA ILE A 182 -3.60 7.01 12.05
C ILE A 182 -2.24 7.34 12.67
N TRP A 183 -1.38 8.05 11.95
CA TRP A 183 -0.06 8.45 12.44
C TRP A 183 -0.17 9.27 13.73
N ILE A 184 -0.99 10.33 13.74
CA ILE A 184 -1.19 11.19 14.90
C ILE A 184 -1.73 10.38 16.10
N ARG A 185 -2.76 9.56 15.87
CA ARG A 185 -3.35 8.72 16.91
C ARG A 185 -2.36 7.72 17.49
N ALA A 186 -1.55 7.09 16.66
CA ALA A 186 -0.52 6.15 17.10
C ALA A 186 0.52 6.85 18.01
N VAL A 187 1.04 8.01 17.59
CA VAL A 187 1.99 8.80 18.39
C VAL A 187 1.38 9.21 19.74
N GLN A 188 0.14 9.67 19.75
CA GLN A 188 -0.55 10.06 20.99
C GLN A 188 -0.74 8.88 21.94
N SER A 189 -1.16 7.72 21.43
CA SER A 189 -1.34 6.51 22.22
C SER A 189 0.00 6.01 22.80
N HIS A 190 1.06 5.95 21.99
CA HIS A 190 2.39 5.54 22.46
C HIS A 190 2.94 6.45 23.55
N LYS A 191 2.71 7.77 23.45
CA LYS A 191 3.08 8.72 24.51
C LYS A 191 2.25 8.55 25.79
N LYS A 192 0.93 8.36 25.66
CA LYS A 192 0.00 8.22 26.79
C LYS A 192 0.28 6.96 27.61
N PHE A 193 0.69 5.87 26.96
CA PHE A 193 0.92 4.57 27.59
C PHE A 193 2.41 4.19 27.67
N ALA A 194 3.32 5.14 27.48
CA ALA A 194 4.74 4.88 27.76
C ALA A 194 4.90 4.58 29.26
N ALA A 195 5.55 3.47 29.62
CA ALA A 195 5.89 3.21 31.01
C ALA A 195 6.86 4.30 31.52
N PRO A 196 6.69 4.80 32.76
CA PRO A 196 7.64 5.73 33.33
C PRO A 196 9.04 5.08 33.36
N VAL A 197 10.06 5.83 32.95
CA VAL A 197 11.46 5.39 33.01
C VAL A 197 11.78 5.13 34.49
N GLU A 198 12.08 3.88 34.85
CA GLU A 198 12.59 3.56 36.19
C GLU A 198 13.83 4.42 36.45
N ALA A 199 13.77 5.24 37.50
CA ALA A 199 14.91 6.04 37.91
C ALA A 199 16.09 5.11 38.21
N PRO A 200 17.32 5.44 37.78
CA PRO A 200 18.47 4.60 38.10
C PRO A 200 18.54 4.46 39.62
N THR A 201 18.50 3.22 40.09
CA THR A 201 18.77 2.89 41.50
C THR A 201 20.18 3.38 41.80
N SER A 202 20.26 4.39 42.66
CA SER A 202 21.48 5.03 43.16
C SER A 202 22.50 4.05 43.70
#